data_AF-A0A2G4KDS3-F1
#
_entry.id   AF-A0A2G4KDS3-F1
#
_cell.length_a   1.000
_cell.length_b   1.000
_cell.length_c   1.000
_cell.angle_alpha   90.00
_cell.angle_beta   90.00
_cell.angle_gamma   90.00
#
_symmetry.space_group_name_H-M   'P 1'
#
loop_
_entity.id
_entity.type
_entity.pdbx_description
1 polymer ?
#
loop_
_entity_poly.entity_id
_entity_poly.type
_entity_poly.pdbx_seq_one_letter_code
_entity_poly.pdbx_strand_id
1 'polypeptide(L)'
;MMSNPDDDRARPVGLSLVSAPERDLGDRGLSVEALRALRQLERRTRTGDLDAVNIRDAQALAQLGLARHGPGGWRPTPEGLAYLQRGGPEASPDDDASKP
;
A
#
# COMPACT_ATOMS: atom_id res chain seq x y z
N MET A 1 -0.47 -45.73 -37.08
CA MET A 1 -0.75 -44.61 -38.01
C MET A 1 -2.26 -44.46 -38.06
N MET A 2 -2.90 -43.36 -37.69
CA MET A 2 -2.45 -41.97 -37.60
C MET A 2 -2.62 -41.38 -36.20
N SER A 3 -1.62 -40.61 -35.78
CA SER A 3 -1.69 -39.67 -34.65
C SER A 3 -2.61 -38.50 -35.02
N ASN A 4 -3.48 -38.09 -34.10
CA ASN A 4 -4.04 -36.73 -34.12
C ASN A 4 -3.12 -35.84 -33.25
N PRO A 5 -2.42 -34.85 -33.81
CA PRO A 5 -1.64 -33.90 -33.05
C PRO A 5 -2.27 -32.50 -33.21
N ASP A 6 -3.34 -32.20 -32.47
CA ASP A 6 -3.79 -30.82 -32.25
C ASP A 6 -4.87 -30.81 -31.17
N ASP A 7 -4.46 -30.64 -29.91
CA ASP A 7 -5.24 -29.87 -28.93
C ASP A 7 -4.23 -29.26 -27.94
N ASP A 8 -3.22 -28.61 -28.52
CA ASP A 8 -2.34 -27.67 -27.85
C ASP A 8 -2.97 -26.27 -28.01
N ARG A 9 -4.14 -26.05 -27.40
CA ARG A 9 -4.71 -24.69 -27.34
C ARG A 9 -5.31 -24.36 -25.99
N ALA A 10 -4.50 -23.59 -25.27
CA ALA A 10 -4.95 -22.56 -24.33
C ALA A 10 -5.62 -23.08 -23.06
N ARG A 11 -4.86 -23.83 -22.25
CA ARG A 11 -5.02 -23.67 -20.80
C ARG A 11 -4.54 -22.26 -20.43
N PRO A 12 -5.32 -21.49 -19.67
CA PRO A 12 -4.91 -20.15 -19.27
C PRO A 12 -3.57 -20.29 -18.57
N VAL A 13 -2.58 -19.51 -19.02
CA VAL A 13 -1.39 -19.23 -18.25
C VAL A 13 -1.90 -18.77 -16.89
N GLY A 14 -1.91 -19.71 -15.94
CA GLY A 14 -1.92 -19.42 -14.54
C GLY A 14 -0.67 -18.61 -14.35
N LEU A 15 -0.85 -17.29 -14.41
CA LEU A 15 0.09 -16.35 -13.86
C LEU A 15 0.21 -16.81 -12.42
N SER A 16 1.25 -17.61 -12.14
CA SER A 16 1.79 -17.80 -10.81
C SER A 16 2.10 -16.41 -10.32
N LEU A 17 1.07 -15.80 -9.72
CA LEU A 17 1.14 -14.54 -9.03
C LEU A 17 2.21 -14.79 -7.97
N VAL A 18 3.38 -14.25 -8.24
CA VAL A 18 4.60 -14.41 -7.47
C VAL A 18 4.21 -14.32 -6.00
N SER A 19 4.20 -15.46 -5.33
CA SER A 19 3.82 -15.56 -3.93
C SER A 19 4.81 -14.75 -3.14
N ALA A 20 4.26 -13.76 -2.45
CA ALA A 20 4.90 -12.83 -1.55
C ALA A 20 6.01 -11.99 -2.19
N PRO A 21 5.86 -10.66 -2.28
CA PRO A 21 7.02 -9.89 -1.89
C PRO A 21 7.25 -10.31 -0.43
N GLU A 22 8.36 -10.99 -0.15
CA GLU A 22 9.07 -10.84 1.11
C GLU A 22 9.35 -9.33 1.24
N ARG A 23 8.30 -8.57 1.54
CA ARG A 23 8.39 -7.36 2.32
C ARG A 23 8.80 -7.94 3.65
N ASP A 24 10.11 -8.02 3.81
CA ASP A 24 10.76 -7.75 5.07
C ASP A 24 9.97 -6.61 5.70
N LEU A 25 8.95 -7.02 6.45
CA LEU A 25 8.28 -6.28 7.49
C LEU A 25 9.40 -6.09 8.49
N GLY A 26 10.30 -5.14 8.20
CA GLY A 26 11.35 -4.71 9.10
C GLY A 26 10.67 -4.15 10.34
N ASP A 27 10.24 -5.08 11.19
CA ASP A 27 10.00 -5.02 12.62
C ASP A 27 9.71 -3.63 13.20
N ARG A 28 8.64 -2.91 12.77
CA ARG A 28 7.84 -1.92 13.58
C ARG A 28 7.04 -0.84 12.83
N GLY A 29 6.96 -0.81 11.50
CA GLY A 29 6.13 0.23 10.88
C GLY A 29 5.98 0.15 9.37
N LEU A 30 5.02 0.92 8.85
CA LEU A 30 4.92 1.23 7.43
C LEU A 30 6.26 1.80 6.92
N SER A 31 6.68 1.37 5.73
CA SER A 31 7.76 2.04 5.01
C SER A 31 7.44 3.53 4.83
N VAL A 32 8.47 4.38 4.79
CA VAL A 32 8.33 5.83 4.66
C VAL A 32 7.44 6.21 3.47
N GLU A 33 7.62 5.52 2.35
CA GLU A 33 6.83 5.73 1.12
C GLU A 33 5.36 5.33 1.30
N ALA A 34 5.09 4.22 2.00
CA ALA A 34 3.73 3.80 2.32
C ALA A 34 3.05 4.75 3.32
N LEU A 35 3.80 5.27 4.30
CA LEU A 35 3.29 6.28 5.22
C LEU A 35 2.98 7.59 4.49
N ARG A 36 3.84 8.00 3.56
CA ARG A 36 3.64 9.17 2.71
C ARG A 36 2.40 9.01 1.84
N ALA A 37 2.23 7.84 1.21
CA ALA A 37 1.03 7.48 0.46
C ALA A 37 -0.23 7.57 1.32
N LEU A 38 -0.19 7.07 2.56
CA LEU A 38 -1.33 7.15 3.47
C LEU A 38 -1.69 8.60 3.84
N ARG A 39 -0.69 9.47 4.05
CA ARG A 39 -0.92 10.91 4.28
C ARG A 39 -1.47 11.61 3.04
N GLN A 40 -1.01 11.26 1.84
CA GLN A 40 -1.56 11.80 0.59
C GLN A 40 -3.04 11.40 0.44
N LEU A 41 -3.39 10.15 0.76
CA LEU A 41 -4.78 9.68 0.74
C LEU A 41 -5.69 10.40 1.75
N GLU A 42 -5.19 10.68 2.96
CA GLU A 42 -5.90 11.49 3.96
C GLU A 42 -6.12 12.93 3.45
N ARG A 43 -5.06 13.59 2.98
CA ARG A 43 -5.15 14.94 2.40
C ARG A 43 -6.11 15.02 1.23
N ARG A 44 -6.07 14.02 0.33
CA ARG A 44 -7.03 13.92 -0.79
C ARG A 44 -8.48 13.86 -0.31
N THR A 45 -8.73 13.17 0.80
CA THR A 45 -10.08 13.09 1.37
C THR A 45 -10.52 14.42 2.00
N ARG A 46 -9.58 15.17 2.58
CA ARG A 46 -9.86 16.44 3.28
C ARG A 46 -9.94 17.65 2.34
N THR A 47 -9.00 17.75 1.41
CA THR A 47 -8.80 18.92 0.53
C THR A 47 -9.34 18.68 -0.89
N GLY A 48 -9.66 17.44 -1.24
CA GLY A 48 -10.06 17.07 -2.61
C GLY A 48 -8.90 17.00 -3.60
N ASP A 49 -7.66 17.08 -3.10
CA ASP A 49 -6.46 17.13 -3.93
C ASP A 49 -6.19 15.79 -4.64
N LEU A 50 -5.76 15.83 -5.90
CA LEU A 50 -5.53 14.67 -6.74
C LEU A 50 -4.05 14.26 -6.79
N ASP A 51 -3.32 14.46 -5.70
CA ASP A 51 -1.91 14.07 -5.60
C ASP A 51 -1.71 12.60 -6.04
N ALA A 52 -0.69 12.40 -6.88
CA ALA A 52 -0.43 11.12 -7.49
C ALA A 52 0.19 10.17 -6.45
N VAL A 53 -0.64 9.25 -5.95
CA VAL A 53 -0.20 8.20 -5.04
C VAL A 53 0.40 7.05 -5.84
N ASN A 54 1.56 6.57 -5.42
CA ASN A 54 2.15 5.39 -6.03
C ASN A 54 1.24 4.17 -5.79
N ILE A 55 0.85 3.49 -6.89
CA ILE A 55 -0.05 2.34 -6.86
C ILE A 55 0.53 1.21 -6.01
N ARG A 56 1.85 0.99 -6.03
CA ARG A 56 2.49 -0.09 -5.28
C ARG A 56 2.34 0.11 -3.77
N ASP A 57 2.46 1.36 -3.32
CA ASP A 57 2.31 1.74 -1.91
C ASP A 57 0.84 1.72 -1.49
N ALA A 58 -0.06 2.21 -2.33
CA ALA A 58 -1.49 2.13 -2.08
C ALA A 58 -2.00 0.67 -1.98
N GLN A 59 -1.48 -0.22 -2.83
CA GLN A 59 -1.71 -1.66 -2.72
C GLN A 59 -1.13 -2.26 -1.43
N ALA A 60 0.05 -1.81 -1.00
CA ALA A 60 0.64 -2.23 0.28
C ALA A 60 -0.27 -1.85 1.45
N LEU A 61 -0.74 -0.60 1.47
CA LEU A 61 -1.68 -0.10 2.48
C LEU A 61 -2.99 -0.89 2.47
N ALA A 62 -3.46 -1.32 1.29
CA ALA A 62 -4.67 -2.12 1.17
C ALA A 62 -4.52 -3.54 1.69
N GLN A 63 -3.36 -4.16 1.48
CA GLN A 63 -3.04 -5.45 2.10
C GLN A 63 -3.01 -5.36 3.64
N LEU A 64 -2.67 -4.19 4.18
CA LEU A 64 -2.68 -3.91 5.62
C LEU A 64 -4.04 -3.42 6.14
N GLY A 65 -5.06 -3.30 5.28
CA GLY A 65 -6.38 -2.78 5.67
C GLY A 65 -6.40 -1.28 5.99
N LEU A 66 -5.33 -0.53 5.67
CA LEU A 66 -5.20 0.91 5.91
C LEU A 66 -5.69 1.76 4.73
N ALA A 67 -5.85 1.15 3.55
CA ALA A 67 -6.42 1.78 2.37
C ALA A 67 -7.39 0.83 1.65
N ARG A 68 -8.29 1.39 0.84
CA ARG A 68 -9.22 0.64 0.01
C ARG A 68 -9.26 1.22 -1.39
N HIS A 69 -9.28 0.35 -2.39
CA HIS A 69 -9.53 0.72 -3.77
C HIS A 69 -11.05 0.71 -4.06
N GLY A 70 -11.57 1.78 -4.66
CA GLY A 70 -12.98 1.88 -5.04
C GLY A 70 -13.16 2.62 -6.38
N PRO A 71 -14.41 2.86 -6.81
CA PRO A 71 -14.71 3.46 -8.12
C PRO A 71 -14.18 4.90 -8.29
N GLY A 72 -13.77 5.56 -7.20
CA GLY A 72 -13.12 6.89 -7.22
C GLY A 72 -11.62 6.84 -6.97
N GLY A 73 -10.98 5.67 -7.09
CA GLY A 73 -9.58 5.44 -6.79
C GLY A 73 -9.33 4.98 -5.35
N TRP A 74 -8.10 5.20 -4.89
CA TRP A 74 -7.65 4.84 -3.55
C TRP A 74 -8.20 5.79 -2.49
N ARG A 75 -8.65 5.23 -1.37
CA ARG A 75 -9.11 5.98 -0.19
C ARG A 75 -8.51 5.40 1.09
N PRO A 76 -8.21 6.22 2.11
CA PRO A 76 -7.79 5.72 3.40
C PRO A 76 -8.98 5.05 4.10
N THR A 77 -8.73 4.02 4.89
CA THR A 77 -9.73 3.41 5.79
C THR A 77 -9.72 4.11 7.15
N PRO A 78 -10.75 3.91 8.00
CA PRO A 78 -10.72 4.40 9.38
C PRO A 78 -9.48 3.96 10.16
N GLU A 79 -9.02 2.74 9.93
CA GLU A 79 -7.81 2.16 10.52
C GLU A 79 -6.55 2.89 10.04
N GLY A 80 -6.46 3.21 8.75
CA GLY A 80 -5.39 4.02 8.18
C GLY A 80 -5.33 5.43 8.79
N LEU A 81 -6.49 6.06 9.00
CA LEU A 81 -6.56 7.37 9.66
C LEU A 81 -6.17 7.28 11.14
N ALA A 82 -6.56 6.21 11.84
CA ALA A 82 -6.15 5.97 13.22
C ALA A 82 -4.64 5.73 13.32
N TYR A 83 -4.04 5.04 12.34
CA TYR A 83 -2.59 4.84 12.26
C TYR A 83 -1.83 6.16 12.13
N LEU A 84 -2.33 7.10 11.31
CA LEU A 84 -1.74 8.44 11.19
C LEU A 84 -1.83 9.24 12.50
N GLN A 85 -2.97 9.16 13.20
CA GLN A 85 -3.20 9.87 14.46
C GLN A 85 -2.36 9.33 15.61
N ARG A 86 -2.06 8.03 15.61
CA ARG A 86 -1.24 7.38 16.64
C ARG A 86 0.26 7.73 16.51
N GLY A 87 0.65 8.45 15.46
CA GLY A 87 2.04 8.82 15.22
C GLY A 87 2.87 7.59 14.88
N GLY A 88 2.79 7.13 13.61
CA GLY A 88 3.75 6.15 13.07
C GLY A 88 5.18 6.55 13.48
N PRO A 89 6.09 5.56 13.71
CA PRO A 89 7.13 5.49 14.77
C PRO A 89 8.19 6.62 14.88
N GLU A 90 7.85 7.86 14.58
CA GLU A 90 8.70 9.03 14.67
C GLU A 90 7.86 10.24 15.08
N ALA A 91 7.21 10.13 16.24
CA ALA A 91 6.89 11.28 17.05
C ALA A 91 7.66 11.11 18.37
N SER A 92 8.99 11.24 18.29
CA SER A 92 9.77 11.63 19.46
C SER A 92 9.63 13.14 19.59
N PRO A 93 8.92 13.68 20.59
CA PRO A 93 8.87 15.11 20.86
C PRO A 93 10.16 15.65 21.54
N ASP A 94 11.28 14.94 21.44
CA ASP A 94 12.57 15.31 22.05
C ASP A 94 13.48 16.05 21.06
N ASP A 95 13.02 17.19 20.55
CA ASP A 95 13.90 18.27 20.05
C ASP A 95 13.42 19.62 20.63
N ASP A 96 13.02 19.60 21.90
CA ASP A 96 12.75 20.79 22.72
C ASP A 96 13.56 20.72 24.02
N ALA A 97 14.88 20.56 23.90
CA ALA A 97 15.77 20.84 25.02
C ALA A 97 17.21 21.02 24.55
N SER A 98 17.67 22.26 24.67
CA SER A 98 19.06 22.67 24.86
C SER A 98 19.76 23.22 23.64
N LYS A 99 19.77 24.55 23.58
CA LYS A 99 21.07 25.22 23.52
C LYS A 99 21.06 26.50 24.37
N PRO A 100 21.80 26.56 25.50
CA PRO A 100 22.34 27.82 25.98
C PRO A 100 23.49 28.32 25.09
#